data_AF-H1V8X0-F1
#
_entry.id   AF-H1V8X0-F1
#
_cell.length_a   1.000
_cell.length_b   1.000
_cell.length_c   1.000
_cell.angle_alpha   90.00
_cell.angle_beta   90.00
_cell.angle_gamma   90.00
#
_symmetry.space_group_name_H-M   'P 1'
#
loop_
_entity.id
_entity.type
_entity.pdbx_description
1 polymer ?
#
loop_
_entity_poly.entity_id
_entity_poly.type
_entity_poly.pdbx_seq_one_letter_code
_entity_poly.pdbx_strand_id
1 'polypeptide(L)'
;MAEMRHPMDFWKALLCGEAFIYACYLVFGLYVYSFQGQYAFNPVTQSLSPYWWQTATNVLGLATGLVAAGLYGNIGMKVLYVELLQGVFGAPPLTEAAGKMLWAAAVPAYWALAFVVGAAVPQFSLVSGFIGALFILSFTYTLPALLGLGFWVRRDAMVPEEEGFDPATGRYAYVDGGFRRYWRGFLRRPVFNTWNFVYMLGGLVTTALGMYSSIEGLVEAFDGKSRATSFGCASPV
;
A
#
# COMPACT_ATOMS: atom_id res chain seq x y z
N MET A 1 -11.95 13.67 1.88
CA MET A 1 -11.88 15.13 2.05
C MET A 1 -12.96 15.86 1.27
N ALA A 2 -13.19 15.56 -0.01
CA ALA A 2 -14.17 16.25 -0.83
C ALA A 2 -15.65 16.09 -0.38
N GLU A 3 -15.94 15.06 0.42
CA GLU A 3 -17.32 14.70 0.82
C GLU A 3 -17.65 15.03 2.29
N MET A 4 -16.69 15.54 3.07
CA MET A 4 -16.94 15.94 4.46
C MET A 4 -17.44 17.38 4.55
N ARG A 5 -18.54 17.61 5.29
CA ARG A 5 -19.14 18.94 5.53
C ARG A 5 -18.17 19.92 6.21
N HIS A 6 -17.30 19.43 7.09
CA HIS A 6 -16.22 20.20 7.71
C HIS A 6 -14.87 19.53 7.43
N PRO A 7 -14.07 20.03 6.47
CA PRO A 7 -12.82 19.39 6.07
C PRO A 7 -11.74 19.39 7.17
N MET A 8 -11.80 20.33 8.12
CA MET A 8 -10.84 20.44 9.23
C MET A 8 -11.04 19.38 10.32
N ASP A 9 -12.19 18.69 10.36
CA ASP A 9 -12.42 17.60 11.32
C ASP A 9 -11.85 16.25 10.85
N PHE A 10 -11.32 16.19 9.62
CA PHE A 10 -10.76 14.97 9.04
C PHE A 10 -9.67 14.34 9.93
N TRP A 11 -8.76 15.14 10.49
CA TRP A 11 -7.67 14.61 11.31
C TRP A 11 -8.17 14.00 12.63
N LYS A 12 -9.24 14.55 13.22
CA LYS A 12 -9.86 13.99 14.43
C LYS A 12 -10.52 12.65 14.13
N ALA A 13 -11.26 12.57 13.02
CA ALA A 13 -11.89 11.32 12.59
C ALA A 13 -10.85 10.26 12.24
N LEU A 14 -9.77 10.64 11.56
CA LEU A 14 -8.64 9.76 11.24
C LEU A 14 -7.99 9.20 12.51
N LEU A 15 -7.63 10.07 13.47
CA LEU A 15 -7.01 9.65 14.72
C LEU A 15 -7.91 8.74 15.55
N CYS A 16 -9.21 9.05 15.64
CA CYS A 16 -10.17 8.24 16.37
C CYS A 16 -10.34 6.85 15.73
N GLY A 17 -10.47 6.80 14.40
CA GLY A 17 -10.57 5.55 13.66
C GLY A 17 -9.32 4.69 13.79
N GLU A 18 -8.14 5.28 13.62
CA GLU A 18 -6.87 4.58 13.73
C GLU A 18 -6.64 4.06 15.15
N ALA A 19 -6.90 4.89 16.18
CA ALA A 19 -6.78 4.48 17.57
C ALA A 19 -7.73 3.33 17.93
N PHE A 20 -8.95 3.34 17.39
CA PHE A 20 -9.92 2.26 17.58
C PHE A 20 -9.43 0.95 16.95
N ILE A 21 -8.98 1.00 15.69
CA ILE A 21 -8.43 -0.18 14.99
C ILE A 21 -7.22 -0.72 15.75
N TYR A 22 -6.31 0.17 16.16
CA TYR A 22 -5.11 -0.20 16.91
C TYR A 22 -5.45 -0.87 18.24
N ALA A 23 -6.43 -0.35 18.99
CA ALA A 23 -6.89 -0.94 20.23
C ALA A 23 -7.47 -2.35 20.01
N CYS A 24 -8.32 -2.53 18.99
CA CYS A 24 -8.85 -3.85 18.64
C CYS A 24 -7.74 -4.85 18.29
N TYR A 25 -6.74 -4.41 17.51
CA TYR A 25 -5.64 -5.25 17.06
C TYR A 25 -4.72 -5.64 18.23
N LEU A 26 -4.41 -4.70 19.13
CA LEU A 26 -3.64 -4.97 20.32
C LEU A 26 -4.34 -5.93 21.27
N VAL A 27 -5.63 -5.70 21.57
CA VAL A 27 -6.40 -6.57 22.47
C VAL A 27 -6.47 -7.98 21.90
N PHE A 28 -6.78 -8.12 20.61
CA PHE A 28 -6.83 -9.42 19.95
C PHE A 28 -5.46 -10.11 19.93
N GLY A 29 -4.40 -9.39 19.57
CA GLY A 29 -3.03 -9.92 19.52
C GLY A 29 -2.52 -10.37 20.88
N LEU A 30 -2.68 -9.55 21.92
CA LEU A 30 -2.29 -9.89 23.29
C LEU A 30 -3.08 -11.10 23.82
N TYR A 31 -4.39 -11.14 23.57
CA TYR A 31 -5.23 -12.25 23.95
C TYR A 31 -4.74 -13.56 23.32
N VAL A 32 -4.64 -13.62 21.99
CA VAL A 32 -4.17 -14.83 21.28
C VAL A 32 -2.77 -15.24 21.74
N TYR A 33 -1.86 -14.29 21.86
CA TYR A 33 -0.48 -14.57 22.26
C TYR A 33 -0.40 -15.11 23.70
N SER A 34 -1.25 -14.64 24.63
CA SER A 34 -1.30 -15.17 26.00
C SER A 34 -1.72 -16.64 26.08
N PHE A 35 -2.53 -17.13 25.14
CA PHE A 35 -3.00 -18.52 25.12
C PHE A 35 -2.11 -19.44 24.29
N GLN A 36 -1.58 -18.97 23.15
CA GLN A 36 -0.80 -19.80 22.22
C GLN A 36 0.71 -19.61 22.32
N GLY A 37 1.17 -18.49 22.89
CA GLY A 37 2.59 -18.15 23.01
C GLY A 37 3.32 -18.29 21.67
N GLN A 38 4.41 -19.07 21.68
CA GLN A 38 5.25 -19.33 20.51
C GLN A 38 4.58 -20.17 19.41
N TYR A 39 3.44 -20.81 19.68
CA TYR A 39 2.72 -21.66 18.71
C TYR A 39 1.61 -20.90 17.97
N ALA A 40 1.61 -19.58 18.02
CA ALA A 40 0.67 -18.76 17.23
C ALA A 40 1.02 -18.89 15.74
N PHE A 41 0.13 -19.53 14.97
CA PHE A 41 0.27 -19.65 13.53
C PHE A 41 -0.41 -18.48 12.81
N ASN A 42 0.16 -18.05 11.67
CA ASN A 42 -0.51 -17.15 10.73
C ASN A 42 -0.99 -17.97 9.53
N PRO A 43 -2.31 -18.03 9.24
CA PRO A 43 -3.41 -17.32 9.90
C PRO A 43 -3.86 -17.95 11.24
N VAL A 44 -4.26 -17.10 12.19
CA VAL A 44 -4.64 -17.49 13.57
C VAL A 44 -5.83 -18.46 13.62
N THR A 45 -6.67 -18.51 12.59
CA THR A 45 -7.75 -19.49 12.53
C THR A 45 -7.23 -20.92 12.47
N GLN A 46 -6.00 -21.15 12.02
CA GLN A 46 -5.38 -22.47 11.91
C GLN A 46 -4.84 -22.99 13.25
N SER A 47 -4.66 -22.13 14.25
CA SER A 47 -4.20 -22.54 15.57
C SER A 47 -5.34 -22.93 16.53
N LEU A 48 -6.60 -22.89 16.06
CA LEU A 48 -7.76 -23.33 16.83
C LEU A 48 -7.83 -24.86 16.89
N SER A 49 -7.65 -25.43 18.09
CA SER A 49 -7.75 -26.88 18.33
C SER A 49 -9.13 -27.50 18.04
N PRO A 50 -10.28 -26.89 18.43
CA PRO A 50 -11.58 -27.48 18.15
C PRO A 50 -12.00 -27.27 16.68
N TYR A 51 -12.10 -28.39 15.95
CA TYR A 51 -12.43 -28.43 14.51
C TYR A 51 -13.71 -27.66 14.15
N TRP A 52 -14.74 -27.69 15.01
CA TRP A 52 -16.00 -26.99 14.74
C TRP A 52 -15.83 -25.47 14.72
N TRP A 53 -15.04 -24.91 15.64
CA TRP A 53 -14.72 -23.48 15.69
C TRP A 53 -13.76 -23.07 14.59
N GLN A 54 -12.79 -23.92 14.25
CA GLN A 54 -11.92 -23.71 13.10
C GLN A 54 -12.73 -23.67 11.79
N THR A 55 -13.69 -24.58 11.62
CA THR A 55 -14.55 -24.60 10.43
C THR A 55 -15.43 -23.36 10.34
N ALA A 56 -16.07 -22.96 11.44
CA ALA A 56 -16.90 -21.77 11.48
C ALA A 56 -16.09 -20.49 11.16
N THR A 57 -14.89 -20.35 11.74
CA THR A 57 -14.01 -19.20 11.47
C THR A 57 -13.46 -19.20 10.05
N ASN A 58 -13.14 -20.37 9.48
CA ASN A 58 -12.72 -20.48 8.09
C ASN A 58 -13.85 -20.11 7.11
N VAL A 59 -15.11 -20.51 7.37
CA VAL A 59 -16.26 -20.12 6.53
C VAL A 59 -16.49 -18.62 6.60
N LEU A 60 -16.43 -18.02 7.79
CA LEU A 60 -16.52 -16.56 7.94
C LEU A 60 -15.36 -15.84 7.25
N GLY A 61 -14.14 -16.38 7.34
CA GLY A 61 -12.97 -15.86 6.65
C GLY A 61 -13.09 -15.93 5.12
N LEU A 62 -13.67 -17.01 4.59
CA LEU A 62 -13.96 -17.12 3.15
C LEU A 62 -14.99 -16.09 2.70
N ALA A 63 -16.07 -15.90 3.47
CA ALA A 63 -17.10 -14.92 3.15
C ALA A 63 -16.55 -13.49 3.15
N THR A 64 -15.82 -13.09 4.20
CA THR A 64 -15.20 -11.76 4.29
C THR A 64 -14.11 -11.59 3.24
N GLY A 65 -13.31 -12.62 2.99
CA GLY A 65 -12.28 -12.64 1.96
C GLY A 65 -12.85 -12.45 0.55
N LEU A 66 -13.98 -13.08 0.23
CA LEU A 66 -14.65 -12.94 -1.06
C LEU A 66 -15.22 -11.54 -1.27
N VAL A 67 -15.82 -10.95 -0.22
CA VAL A 67 -16.30 -9.55 -0.25
C VAL A 67 -15.13 -8.58 -0.44
N ALA A 68 -14.04 -8.77 0.30
CA ALA A 68 -12.83 -7.95 0.17
C ALA A 68 -12.22 -8.08 -1.24
N ALA A 69 -12.08 -9.32 -1.76
CA ALA A 69 -11.56 -9.57 -3.09
C ALA A 69 -12.42 -8.92 -4.18
N GLY A 70 -13.74 -8.96 -4.04
CA GLY A 70 -14.66 -8.28 -4.97
C GLY A 70 -14.51 -6.76 -4.95
N LEU A 71 -14.44 -6.15 -3.76
CA LEU A 71 -14.27 -4.70 -3.60
C LEU A 71 -12.91 -4.22 -4.14
N TYR A 72 -11.81 -4.84 -3.69
CA TYR A 72 -10.46 -4.47 -4.13
C TYR A 72 -10.23 -4.79 -5.61
N GLY A 73 -10.77 -5.90 -6.10
CA GLY A 73 -10.70 -6.26 -7.52
C GLY A 73 -11.42 -5.26 -8.41
N ASN A 74 -12.61 -4.79 -8.01
CA ASN A 74 -13.36 -3.80 -8.78
C ASN A 74 -12.64 -2.43 -8.83
N ILE A 75 -12.14 -1.96 -7.68
CA ILE A 75 -11.38 -0.71 -7.61
C ILE A 75 -10.08 -0.84 -8.42
N GLY A 76 -9.34 -1.93 -8.25
CA GLY A 76 -8.08 -2.19 -8.96
C GLY A 76 -8.27 -2.21 -10.47
N MET A 77 -9.28 -2.91 -10.97
CA MET A 77 -9.62 -2.94 -12.41
C MET A 77 -10.01 -1.58 -12.96
N LYS A 78 -10.72 -0.77 -12.18
CA LYS A 78 -11.10 0.58 -12.59
C LYS A 78 -9.87 1.47 -12.74
N VAL A 79 -8.95 1.44 -11.77
CA VAL A 79 -7.69 2.20 -11.82
C VAL A 79 -6.83 1.74 -13.00
N LEU A 80 -6.69 0.42 -13.21
CA LEU A 80 -5.95 -0.14 -14.34
C LEU A 80 -6.54 0.33 -15.68
N TYR A 81 -7.87 0.31 -15.84
CA TYR A 81 -8.49 0.76 -17.08
C TYR A 81 -8.29 2.25 -17.35
N VAL A 82 -8.44 3.10 -16.33
CA VAL A 82 -8.29 4.56 -16.49
C VAL A 82 -6.83 4.94 -16.75
N GLU A 83 -5.90 4.45 -15.94
CA GLU A 83 -4.50 4.85 -16.02
C GLU A 83 -3.76 4.17 -17.19
N LEU A 84 -3.90 2.85 -17.36
CA LEU A 84 -3.22 2.12 -18.44
C LEU A 84 -4.00 2.20 -19.74
N LEU A 85 -5.27 1.78 -19.78
CA LEU A 85 -5.98 1.69 -21.06
C LEU A 85 -6.38 3.05 -21.63
N GLN A 86 -7.01 3.93 -20.85
CA GLN A 86 -7.39 5.26 -21.33
C GLN A 86 -6.19 6.22 -21.40
N GLY A 87 -5.33 6.21 -20.37
CA GLY A 87 -4.18 7.11 -20.27
C GLY A 87 -3.04 6.79 -21.23
N VAL A 88 -2.58 5.54 -21.26
CA VAL A 88 -1.39 5.14 -22.05
C VAL A 88 -1.76 4.63 -23.45
N PHE A 89 -2.83 3.84 -23.57
CA PHE A 89 -3.23 3.25 -24.86
C PHE A 89 -4.29 4.04 -25.62
N GLY A 90 -4.80 5.15 -25.07
CA GLY A 90 -5.81 5.99 -25.72
C GLY A 90 -7.14 5.26 -25.98
N ALA A 91 -7.45 4.21 -25.20
CA ALA A 91 -8.65 3.43 -25.37
C ALA A 91 -9.92 4.27 -25.13
N PRO A 92 -11.02 3.97 -25.85
CA PRO A 92 -12.26 4.73 -25.72
C PRO A 92 -12.78 4.76 -24.28
N PRO A 93 -13.40 5.88 -23.88
CA PRO A 93 -13.91 6.07 -22.54
C PRO A 93 -14.93 4.99 -22.18
N LEU A 94 -15.01 4.64 -20.89
CA LEU A 94 -15.87 3.57 -20.36
C LEU A 94 -17.38 3.78 -20.65
N THR A 95 -17.74 4.97 -21.13
CA THR A 95 -19.09 5.36 -21.57
C THR A 95 -19.48 4.71 -22.88
N GLU A 96 -18.52 4.33 -23.72
CA GLU A 96 -18.74 3.78 -25.04
C GLU A 96 -18.87 2.24 -25.01
N ALA A 97 -19.71 1.67 -25.88
CA ALA A 97 -20.00 0.23 -25.87
C ALA A 97 -18.75 -0.64 -26.11
N ALA A 98 -17.82 -0.16 -26.94
CA ALA A 98 -16.53 -0.79 -27.18
C ALA A 98 -15.66 -0.83 -25.91
N GLY A 99 -15.66 0.25 -25.11
CA GLY A 99 -14.94 0.31 -23.84
C GLY A 99 -15.52 -0.63 -22.78
N LYS A 100 -16.84 -0.82 -22.76
CA LYS A 100 -17.50 -1.79 -21.87
C LYS A 100 -17.16 -3.24 -22.21
N MET A 101 -17.08 -3.58 -23.50
CA MET A 101 -16.65 -4.92 -23.93
C MET A 101 -15.18 -5.19 -23.61
N LEU A 102 -14.30 -4.21 -23.82
CA LEU A 102 -12.89 -4.32 -23.47
C LEU A 102 -12.70 -4.48 -21.96
N TRP A 103 -13.45 -3.72 -21.16
CA TRP A 103 -13.47 -3.86 -19.71
C TRP A 103 -13.98 -5.24 -19.27
N ALA A 104 -15.07 -5.73 -19.87
CA ALA A 104 -15.61 -7.06 -19.58
C ALA A 104 -14.63 -8.19 -19.94
N ALA A 105 -13.79 -8.03 -20.97
CA ALA A 105 -12.74 -9.00 -21.32
C ALA A 105 -11.49 -8.89 -20.42
N ALA A 106 -11.16 -7.69 -19.94
CA ALA A 106 -10.02 -7.46 -19.07
C ALA A 106 -10.24 -8.02 -17.65
N VAL A 107 -11.49 -8.06 -17.17
CA VAL A 107 -11.82 -8.59 -15.82
C VAL A 107 -11.43 -10.07 -15.68
N PRO A 108 -11.87 -11.01 -16.54
CA PRO A 108 -11.42 -12.41 -16.47
C PRO A 108 -9.90 -12.57 -16.58
N ALA A 109 -9.24 -11.78 -17.44
CA ALA A 109 -7.79 -11.84 -17.59
C ALA A 109 -7.06 -11.44 -16.29
N TYR A 110 -7.55 -10.40 -15.61
CA TYR A 110 -7.03 -9.99 -14.30
C TYR A 110 -7.23 -11.07 -13.23
N TRP A 111 -8.42 -11.66 -13.16
CA TRP A 111 -8.69 -12.76 -12.21
C TRP A 111 -7.87 -14.02 -12.52
N ALA A 112 -7.66 -14.33 -13.81
CA ALA A 112 -6.81 -15.44 -14.21
C ALA A 112 -5.35 -15.20 -13.80
N LEU A 113 -4.81 -14.00 -14.00
CA LEU A 113 -3.46 -13.66 -13.57
C LEU A 113 -3.32 -13.70 -12.04
N ALA A 114 -4.31 -13.18 -11.31
CA ALA A 114 -4.35 -13.28 -9.85
C ALA A 114 -4.39 -14.74 -9.36
N PHE A 115 -5.15 -15.61 -10.04
CA PHE A 115 -5.21 -17.04 -9.74
C PHE A 115 -3.86 -17.72 -9.99
N VAL A 116 -3.18 -17.41 -11.10
CA VAL A 116 -1.85 -17.96 -11.41
C VAL A 116 -0.83 -17.55 -10.35
N VAL A 117 -0.81 -16.27 -9.95
CA VAL A 117 0.08 -15.79 -8.89
C VAL A 117 -0.26 -16.46 -7.56
N GLY A 118 -1.55 -16.60 -7.22
CA GLY A 118 -1.99 -17.28 -5.99
C GLY A 118 -1.61 -18.77 -5.94
N ALA A 119 -1.73 -19.49 -7.06
CA ALA A 119 -1.40 -20.91 -7.16
C ALA A 119 0.11 -21.19 -7.19
N ALA A 120 0.92 -20.19 -7.59
CA ALA A 120 2.37 -20.32 -7.66
C ALA A 120 3.05 -20.18 -6.29
N VAL A 121 2.43 -19.48 -5.35
CA VAL A 121 3.03 -19.09 -4.06
C VAL A 121 2.79 -20.16 -2.98
N PRO A 122 3.84 -20.80 -2.44
CA PRO A 122 3.70 -21.85 -1.42
C PRO A 122 3.40 -21.30 -0.03
N GLN A 123 3.78 -20.05 0.26
CA GLN A 123 3.59 -19.42 1.58
C GLN A 123 3.06 -17.99 1.46
N PHE A 124 1.76 -17.83 1.68
CA PHE A 124 1.05 -16.55 1.58
C PHE A 124 1.64 -15.44 2.49
N SER A 125 2.05 -15.80 3.71
CA SER A 125 2.55 -14.83 4.69
C SER A 125 3.82 -14.10 4.22
N LEU A 126 4.72 -14.79 3.50
CA LEU A 126 5.97 -14.19 3.02
C LEU A 126 5.74 -13.26 1.83
N VAL A 127 4.84 -13.63 0.90
CA VAL A 127 4.48 -12.77 -0.23
C VAL A 127 3.68 -11.56 0.22
N SER A 128 2.75 -11.74 1.16
CA SER A 128 2.04 -10.62 1.78
C SER A 128 3.01 -9.69 2.51
N GLY A 129 4.00 -10.24 3.22
CA GLY A 129 5.09 -9.47 3.83
C GLY A 129 5.92 -8.69 2.81
N PHE A 130 6.29 -9.31 1.69
CA PHE A 130 7.03 -8.67 0.60
C PHE A 130 6.24 -7.50 -0.01
N ILE A 131 4.98 -7.73 -0.38
CA ILE A 131 4.09 -6.70 -0.95
C ILE A 131 3.86 -5.58 0.07
N GLY A 132 3.69 -5.92 1.35
CA GLY A 132 3.55 -4.95 2.44
C GLY A 132 4.80 -4.08 2.60
N ALA A 133 5.99 -4.68 2.60
CA ALA A 133 7.24 -3.93 2.67
C ALA A 133 7.44 -3.01 1.47
N LEU A 134 7.12 -3.48 0.27
CA LEU A 134 7.33 -2.73 -0.96
C LEU A 134 6.33 -1.59 -1.13
N PHE A 135 5.04 -1.83 -0.90
CA PHE A 135 4.01 -0.83 -1.16
C PHE A 135 3.56 -0.09 0.09
N ILE A 136 3.26 -0.77 1.20
CA ILE A 136 2.70 -0.12 2.39
C ILE A 136 3.76 0.80 3.03
N LEU A 137 4.97 0.30 3.28
CA LEU A 137 6.03 1.15 3.85
C LEU A 137 6.41 2.30 2.91
N SER A 138 6.47 2.04 1.60
CA SER A 138 6.82 3.07 0.62
C SER A 138 5.75 4.17 0.54
N PHE A 139 4.47 3.81 0.45
CA PHE A 139 3.37 4.76 0.36
C PHE A 139 3.08 5.49 1.68
N THR A 140 3.35 4.87 2.83
CA THR A 140 3.07 5.49 4.13
C THR A 140 4.23 6.36 4.63
N TYR A 141 5.48 5.94 4.40
CA TYR A 141 6.64 6.62 4.99
C TYR A 141 7.50 7.35 3.97
N THR A 142 7.90 6.69 2.88
CA THR A 142 8.87 7.29 1.94
C THR A 142 8.25 8.38 1.05
N LEU A 143 7.08 8.11 0.45
CA LEU A 143 6.46 9.01 -0.51
C LEU A 143 5.88 10.28 0.13
N PRO A 144 5.16 10.22 1.28
CA PRO A 144 4.68 11.42 1.95
C PRO A 144 5.82 12.27 2.48
N ALA A 145 6.90 11.66 2.97
CA ALA A 145 8.10 12.37 3.42
C ALA A 145 8.80 13.07 2.25
N LEU A 146 8.96 12.41 1.12
CA LEU A 146 9.56 12.98 -0.10
C LEU A 146 8.72 14.14 -0.66
N LEU A 147 7.41 13.94 -0.78
CA LEU A 147 6.48 14.96 -1.27
C LEU A 147 6.39 16.14 -0.29
N GLY A 148 6.37 15.86 1.01
CA GLY A 148 6.43 16.86 2.06
C GLY A 148 7.70 17.69 1.97
N LEU A 149 8.88 17.06 1.95
CA LEU A 149 10.16 17.74 1.76
C LEU A 149 10.19 18.57 0.49
N GLY A 150 9.77 17.99 -0.64
CA GLY A 150 9.71 18.67 -1.92
C GLY A 150 8.81 19.91 -1.90
N PHE A 151 7.64 19.80 -1.24
CA PHE A 151 6.71 20.92 -1.09
C PHE A 151 7.28 22.00 -0.17
N TRP A 152 7.80 21.65 1.01
CA TRP A 152 8.35 22.61 1.96
C TRP A 152 9.59 23.31 1.42
N VAL A 153 10.51 22.59 0.78
CA VAL A 153 11.70 23.19 0.17
C VAL A 153 11.32 24.12 -0.99
N ARG A 154 10.33 23.76 -1.82
CA ARG A 154 9.84 24.64 -2.89
C ARG A 154 9.13 25.87 -2.34
N ARG A 155 8.33 25.73 -1.28
CA ARG A 155 7.61 26.83 -0.63
C ARG A 155 8.57 27.79 0.08
N ASP A 156 9.53 27.27 0.83
CA ASP A 156 10.49 28.08 1.59
C ASP A 156 11.56 28.72 0.69
N ALA A 157 11.72 28.20 -0.54
CA ALA A 157 12.55 28.78 -1.59
C ALA A 157 11.85 29.91 -2.37
N MET A 158 10.54 30.13 -2.20
CA MET A 158 9.85 31.28 -2.80
C MET A 158 10.19 32.55 -2.02
N VAL A 159 10.69 33.56 -2.73
CA VAL A 159 10.96 34.89 -2.17
C VAL A 159 9.70 35.75 -2.39
N PRO A 160 9.01 36.18 -1.31
CA PRO A 160 7.68 36.83 -1.42
C PRO A 160 7.64 38.12 -2.24
N GLU A 161 8.79 38.74 -2.53
CA GLU A 161 8.89 40.06 -3.17
C GLU A 161 9.35 40.01 -4.63
N GLU A 162 9.86 38.87 -5.13
CA GLU A 162 10.47 38.78 -6.47
C GLU A 162 9.90 37.65 -7.35
N GLU A 163 9.21 36.65 -6.77
CA GLU A 163 8.61 35.53 -7.49
C GLU A 163 7.07 35.63 -7.51
N GLY A 164 6.53 36.09 -8.64
CA GLY A 164 5.09 36.27 -8.86
C GLY A 164 4.55 35.37 -9.98
N PHE A 165 3.31 34.94 -9.83
CA PHE A 165 2.53 34.36 -10.93
C PHE A 165 1.91 35.51 -11.72
N ASP A 166 2.24 35.61 -13.00
CA ASP A 166 1.69 36.64 -13.87
C ASP A 166 0.43 36.11 -14.60
N PRO A 167 -0.78 36.54 -14.19
CA PRO A 167 -2.04 35.94 -14.67
C PRO A 167 -2.33 36.18 -16.15
N ALA A 168 -1.64 37.11 -16.80
CA ALA A 168 -1.79 37.39 -18.23
C ALA A 168 -0.98 36.45 -19.14
N THR A 169 0.15 35.90 -18.67
CA THR A 169 1.06 35.07 -19.48
C THR A 169 1.06 33.60 -19.07
N GLY A 170 0.45 33.27 -17.92
CA GLY A 170 0.43 31.90 -17.37
C GLY A 170 1.81 31.37 -16.99
N ARG A 171 2.82 32.24 -16.93
CA ARG A 171 4.21 31.89 -16.61
C ARG A 171 4.55 32.38 -15.22
N TYR A 172 5.27 31.54 -14.48
CA TYR A 172 5.80 31.89 -13.16
C TYR A 172 7.20 32.48 -13.34
N ALA A 173 7.39 33.71 -12.89
CA ALA A 173 8.71 34.35 -12.91
C ALA A 173 9.55 33.78 -11.76
N TYR A 174 10.62 33.07 -12.10
CA TYR A 174 11.57 32.52 -11.13
C TYR A 174 12.83 33.39 -11.12
N VAL A 175 13.33 33.72 -9.92
CA VAL A 175 14.55 34.53 -9.77
C VAL A 175 15.80 33.68 -9.92
N ASP A 176 15.77 32.45 -9.39
CA ASP A 176 16.91 31.53 -9.37
C ASP A 176 16.52 30.14 -9.92
N GLY A 177 17.37 29.61 -10.80
CA GLY A 177 17.28 28.24 -11.30
C GLY A 177 18.20 27.27 -10.54
N GLY A 178 17.76 26.02 -10.37
CA GLY A 178 18.64 24.90 -10.03
C GLY A 178 18.94 24.66 -8.54
N PHE A 179 20.09 24.03 -8.27
CA PHE A 179 20.47 23.47 -6.96
C PHE A 179 20.60 24.52 -5.85
N ARG A 180 21.01 25.76 -6.19
CA ARG A 180 21.12 26.88 -5.23
C ARG A 180 19.77 27.26 -4.62
N ARG A 181 18.67 27.10 -5.35
CA ARG A 181 17.31 27.37 -4.88
C ARG A 181 16.85 26.34 -3.85
N TYR A 182 17.09 25.06 -4.14
CA TYR A 182 16.77 23.98 -3.21
C TYR A 182 17.62 24.06 -1.93
N TRP A 183 18.90 24.42 -2.06
CA TRP A 183 19.79 24.63 -0.91
C TRP A 183 19.33 25.80 -0.02
N ARG A 184 18.92 26.92 -0.62
CA ARG A 184 18.37 28.08 0.11
C ARG A 184 17.07 27.73 0.84
N GLY A 185 16.15 27.01 0.18
CA GLY A 185 14.92 26.52 0.81
C GLY A 185 15.18 25.52 1.93
N PHE A 186 16.19 24.65 1.77
CA PHE A 186 16.59 23.68 2.79
C PHE A 186 17.11 24.36 4.06
N LEU A 187 17.93 25.42 3.91
CA LEU A 187 18.55 26.18 5.00
C LEU A 187 17.59 27.12 5.76
N ARG A 188 16.39 27.41 5.24
CA ARG A 188 15.37 28.23 5.92
C ARG A 188 14.77 27.54 7.14
N ARG A 189 14.62 26.21 7.09
CA ARG A 189 14.13 25.36 8.21
C ARG A 189 14.97 24.08 8.32
N PRO A 190 16.25 24.19 8.71
CA PRO A 190 17.20 23.09 8.58
C PRO A 190 16.80 21.91 9.45
N VAL A 191 16.30 22.14 10.67
CA VAL A 191 15.89 21.07 11.61
C VAL A 191 14.69 20.27 11.08
N PHE A 192 13.67 20.95 10.54
CA PHE A 192 12.48 20.28 10.03
C PHE A 192 12.77 19.52 8.72
N ASN A 193 13.58 20.12 7.83
CA ASN A 193 13.94 19.50 6.56
C ASN A 193 14.90 18.32 6.75
N THR A 194 15.89 18.43 7.66
CA THR A 194 16.76 17.29 8.02
C THR A 194 15.98 16.16 8.69
N TRP A 195 15.04 16.46 9.59
CA TRP A 195 14.20 15.43 10.20
C TRP A 195 13.40 14.64 9.16
N ASN A 196 12.72 15.32 8.24
CA ASN A 196 11.98 14.65 7.15
C ASN A 196 12.91 13.85 6.22
N PHE A 197 14.14 14.32 6.02
CA PHE A 197 15.12 13.63 5.17
C PHE A 197 15.62 12.35 5.83
N VAL A 198 15.95 12.41 7.12
CA VAL A 198 16.33 11.23 7.92
C VAL A 198 15.16 10.26 8.00
N TYR A 199 13.93 10.75 8.16
CA TYR A 199 12.73 9.92 8.18
C TYR A 199 12.50 9.20 6.84
N MET A 200 12.69 9.90 5.72
CA MET A 200 12.62 9.33 4.37
C MET A 200 13.68 8.23 4.18
N LEU A 201 14.93 8.49 4.58
CA LEU A 201 16.01 7.50 4.51
C LEU A 201 15.71 6.29 5.41
N GLY A 202 15.22 6.51 6.62
CA GLY A 202 14.81 5.46 7.53
C GLY A 202 13.72 4.57 6.92
N GLY A 203 12.69 5.17 6.30
CA GLY A 203 11.65 4.44 5.58
C GLY A 203 12.19 3.64 4.38
N LEU A 204 13.16 4.18 3.66
CA LEU A 204 13.75 3.50 2.50
C LEU A 204 14.60 2.29 2.95
N VAL A 205 15.36 2.45 4.04
CA VAL A 205 16.14 1.36 4.65
C VAL A 205 15.21 0.25 5.16
N THR A 206 14.11 0.59 5.86
CA THR A 206 13.17 -0.43 6.35
C THR A 206 12.44 -1.13 5.21
N THR A 207 12.09 -0.44 4.13
CA THR A 207 11.56 -1.06 2.90
C THR A 207 12.57 -2.04 2.30
N ALA A 208 13.84 -1.66 2.18
CA ALA A 208 14.89 -2.52 1.63
C ALA A 208 15.13 -3.77 2.49
N LEU A 209 15.25 -3.60 3.81
CA LEU A 209 15.42 -4.71 4.76
C LEU A 209 14.18 -5.62 4.80
N GLY A 210 12.97 -5.04 4.74
CA GLY A 210 11.72 -5.79 4.68
C GLY A 210 11.62 -6.66 3.43
N MET A 211 11.95 -6.10 2.26
CA MET A 211 12.03 -6.86 1.00
C MET A 211 13.09 -7.97 1.09
N TYR A 212 14.29 -7.65 1.60
CA TYR A 212 15.37 -8.62 1.77
C TYR A 212 14.95 -9.81 2.63
N SER A 213 14.39 -9.56 3.81
CA SER A 213 13.93 -10.64 4.71
C SER A 213 12.85 -11.53 4.09
N SER A 214 11.95 -10.93 3.30
CA SER A 214 10.88 -11.68 2.65
C SER A 214 11.41 -12.50 1.46
N ILE A 215 12.40 -11.99 0.74
CA ILE A 215 13.07 -12.70 -0.36
C ILE A 215 13.87 -13.88 0.18
N GLU A 216 14.68 -13.70 1.22
CA GLU A 216 15.40 -14.81 1.87
C GLU A 216 14.44 -15.88 2.37
N GLY A 217 13.35 -15.49 3.04
CA GLY A 217 12.34 -16.43 3.49
C GLY A 217 11.64 -17.17 2.35
N LEU A 218 11.42 -16.52 1.20
CA LEU A 218 10.90 -17.17 0.00
C LEU A 218 11.91 -18.16 -0.58
N VAL A 219 13.18 -17.78 -0.71
CA VAL A 219 14.23 -18.67 -1.20
C VAL A 219 14.35 -19.91 -0.31
N GLU A 220 14.41 -19.74 1.01
CA GLU A 220 14.45 -20.87 1.96
C GLU A 220 13.20 -21.76 1.86
N ALA A 221 12.01 -21.14 1.70
CA ALA A 221 10.76 -21.88 1.50
C ALA A 221 10.73 -22.67 0.18
N PHE A 222 11.48 -22.27 -0.84
CA PHE A 222 11.63 -23.00 -2.11
C PHE A 222 12.79 -24.00 -2.11
N ASP A 223 13.85 -23.77 -1.32
CA ASP A 223 15.09 -24.55 -1.34
C ASP A 223 15.13 -25.69 -0.29
N GLY A 224 14.17 -25.75 0.64
CA GLY A 224 14.18 -26.76 1.72
C GLY A 224 12.81 -27.23 2.25
N LYS A 225 12.46 -28.49 1.96
CA LYS A 225 11.50 -29.35 2.72
C LYS A 225 10.01 -28.96 2.78
N SER A 226 9.52 -28.03 1.97
CA SER A 226 8.09 -27.71 1.88
C SER A 226 7.36 -28.71 0.95
N ARG A 227 6.36 -29.44 1.46
CA ARG A 227 5.47 -30.31 0.63
C ARG A 227 4.54 -29.52 -0.30
N ALA A 228 4.46 -28.20 -0.14
CA ALA A 228 3.66 -27.32 -0.95
C ALA A 228 4.44 -26.91 -2.21
N THR A 229 4.35 -27.71 -3.26
CA THR A 229 4.84 -27.34 -4.60
C THR A 229 3.89 -26.35 -5.25
N SER A 230 4.41 -25.42 -6.08
CA SER A 230 3.58 -24.59 -6.95
C SER A 230 2.58 -25.46 -7.72
N PHE A 231 1.30 -25.07 -7.76
CA PHE A 231 0.18 -25.86 -8.31
C PHE A 231 -0.14 -27.19 -7.61
N GLY A 232 0.20 -27.36 -6.33
CA GLY A 232 -0.22 -28.51 -5.54
C GLY A 232 -1.62 -28.36 -4.93
N CYS A 233 -2.51 -29.35 -5.13
CA CYS A 233 -3.77 -29.48 -4.38
C CYS A 233 -3.61 -30.25 -3.05
N ALA A 234 -2.39 -30.64 -2.70
CA ALA A 234 -2.12 -31.38 -1.47
C ALA A 234 -2.12 -30.43 -0.27
N SER A 235 -2.89 -30.78 0.76
CA SER A 235 -2.85 -30.07 2.03
C SER A 235 -1.41 -30.03 2.58
N PRO A 236 -0.93 -28.89 3.10
CA PRO A 236 0.39 -28.80 3.73
C PRO A 236 0.49 -29.52 5.08
N VAL A 237 -0.58 -30.21 5.53
CA VAL A 237 -0.61 -31.06 6.74
C VAL A 237 -0.38 -32.53 6.42
#